data_AF-A0A0W0VAU4-F1
#
_entry.id   AF-A0A0W0VAU4-F1
#
_cell.length_a   1.000
_cell.length_b   1.000
_cell.length_c   1.000
_cell.angle_alpha   90.00
_cell.angle_beta   90.00
_cell.angle_gamma   90.00
#
_symmetry.space_group_name_H-M   'P 1'
#
loop_
_entity.id
_entity.type
_entity.pdbx_description
1 polymer ?
#
loop_
_entity_poly.entity_id
_entity_poly.type
_entity_poly.pdbx_seq_one_letter_code
_entity_poly.pdbx_strand_id
1 'polypeptide(L)'
;MKFLKRYRIKRLTKKLKAMQQNRIHNQPSDEVLAKEIAYYHELKEIYQNLVGNKKYPFAADMVQACLRAAGALDDANAQYDLAKTLLDEAKFRERLQLEGLFASSSNERQMKQLYEEAHIYLQNAEKLRHVLAKRLRGLCYINGWGVPADKEKGFELVVASIEQENSWDRVPQIFAAIGLNKPEFFAAIMKRRKTA
;
A
#
# COMPACT_ATOMS: atom_id res chain seq x y z
N MET A 1 -17.22 -8.43 25.63
CA MET A 1 -16.30 -8.01 24.55
C MET A 1 -16.93 -7.18 23.42
N LYS A 2 -18.09 -7.54 22.85
CA LYS A 2 -18.68 -6.85 21.67
C LYS A 2 -19.18 -5.40 21.91
N PHE A 3 -19.75 -5.12 23.09
CA PHE A 3 -20.20 -3.78 23.48
C PHE A 3 -19.04 -2.77 23.56
N LEU A 4 -17.88 -3.24 24.06
CA LEU A 4 -16.65 -2.45 24.18
C LEU A 4 -16.13 -2.01 22.80
N LYS A 5 -16.17 -2.88 21.78
CA LYS A 5 -15.76 -2.52 20.41
C LYS A 5 -16.65 -1.42 19.82
N ARG A 6 -17.97 -1.53 19.93
CA ARG A 6 -18.92 -0.50 19.45
C ARG A 6 -18.69 0.85 20.13
N TYR A 7 -18.49 0.85 21.44
CA TYR A 7 -18.17 2.06 22.19
C TYR A 7 -16.83 2.67 21.77
N ARG A 8 -15.79 1.85 21.60
CA ARG A 8 -14.46 2.30 21.15
C ARG A 8 -14.51 2.92 19.75
N ILE A 9 -15.21 2.30 18.79
CA ILE A 9 -15.44 2.86 17.46
C ILE A 9 -16.10 4.24 17.58
N LYS A 10 -17.24 4.35 18.29
CA LYS A 10 -17.94 5.63 18.47
C LYS A 10 -17.03 6.72 19.07
N ARG A 11 -16.23 6.36 20.08
CA ARG A 11 -15.29 7.27 20.74
C ARG A 11 -14.20 7.75 19.78
N LEU A 12 -13.57 6.85 19.02
CA LEU A 12 -12.54 7.19 18.04
C LEU A 12 -13.12 8.04 16.91
N THR A 13 -14.27 7.66 16.35
CA THR A 13 -14.95 8.44 15.31
C THR A 13 -15.28 9.85 15.78
N LYS A 14 -15.73 10.03 17.02
CA LYS A 14 -15.99 11.38 17.57
C LYS A 14 -14.71 12.22 17.65
N LYS A 15 -13.60 11.65 18.11
CA LYS A 15 -12.30 12.33 18.16
C LYS A 15 -11.80 12.72 16.77
N LEU A 16 -11.80 11.77 15.83
CA LEU A 16 -11.37 11.98 14.45
C LEU A 16 -12.19 13.09 13.78
N LYS A 17 -13.52 13.10 13.94
CA LYS A 17 -14.36 14.19 13.42
C LYS A 17 -13.99 15.56 13.99
N ALA A 18 -13.70 15.65 15.28
CA ALA A 18 -13.27 16.90 15.89
C ALA A 18 -11.91 17.37 15.37
N MET A 19 -10.96 16.44 15.17
CA MET A 19 -9.64 16.75 14.61
C MET A 19 -9.74 17.17 13.14
N GLN A 20 -10.53 16.46 12.32
CA GLN A 20 -10.84 16.85 10.95
C GLN A 20 -11.41 18.27 10.87
N GLN A 21 -12.41 18.60 11.70
CA GLN A 21 -12.99 19.95 11.73
C GLN A 21 -11.96 21.00 12.13
N ASN A 22 -11.10 20.69 13.10
CA ASN A 22 -10.04 21.61 13.53
C ASN A 22 -9.09 21.95 12.36
N ARG A 23 -8.71 20.95 11.54
CA ARG A 23 -7.83 21.16 10.36
C ARG A 23 -8.44 22.04 9.26
N ILE A 24 -9.76 22.11 9.16
CA ILE A 24 -10.40 22.98 8.15
C ILE A 24 -10.13 24.46 8.47
N HIS A 25 -10.03 24.80 9.75
CA HIS A 25 -9.91 26.18 10.21
C HIS A 25 -8.52 26.53 10.76
N ASN A 26 -7.65 25.53 10.97
CA ASN A 26 -6.36 25.71 11.62
C ASN A 26 -5.30 24.85 10.95
N GLN A 27 -4.05 25.28 11.01
CA GLN A 27 -2.89 24.44 10.68
C GLN A 27 -2.50 23.63 11.93
N PRO A 28 -2.80 22.32 12.00
CA PRO A 28 -2.40 21.50 13.14
C PRO A 28 -0.88 21.34 13.18
N SER A 29 -0.32 21.14 14.39
CA SER A 29 1.07 20.74 14.54
C SER A 29 1.30 19.29 14.12
N ASP A 30 2.56 18.93 13.85
CA ASP A 30 2.94 17.56 13.50
C ASP A 30 2.54 16.54 14.58
N GLU A 31 2.60 16.92 15.87
CA GLU A 31 2.16 16.06 16.97
C GLU A 31 0.64 15.78 16.90
N VAL A 32 -0.16 16.80 16.57
CA VAL A 32 -1.61 16.65 16.42
C VAL A 32 -1.93 15.77 15.21
N LEU A 33 -1.21 15.93 14.10
CA LEU A 33 -1.36 15.08 12.91
C LEU A 33 -0.97 13.63 13.21
N ALA A 34 0.18 13.41 13.86
CA ALA A 34 0.64 12.07 14.25
C ALA A 34 -0.37 11.36 15.16
N LYS A 35 -0.98 12.10 16.10
CA LYS A 35 -2.04 11.58 16.96
C LYS A 35 -3.31 11.22 16.19
N GLU A 36 -3.64 11.98 15.16
CA GLU A 36 -4.79 11.66 14.31
C GLU A 36 -4.54 10.41 13.48
N ILE A 37 -3.37 10.31 12.85
CA ILE A 37 -2.90 9.13 12.13
C ILE A 37 -2.98 7.89 13.04
N ALA A 38 -2.49 8.00 14.28
CA ALA A 38 -2.57 6.92 15.26
C ALA A 38 -4.03 6.48 15.54
N TYR A 39 -4.97 7.42 15.62
CA TYR A 39 -6.40 7.08 15.79
C TYR A 39 -7.00 6.41 14.55
N TYR A 40 -6.59 6.77 13.33
CA TYR A 40 -6.99 6.03 12.13
C TYR A 40 -6.47 4.60 12.15
N HIS A 41 -5.21 4.38 12.56
CA HIS A 41 -4.64 3.02 12.70
C HIS A 41 -5.34 2.21 13.80
N GLU A 42 -5.63 2.81 14.96
CA GLU A 42 -6.41 2.16 16.01
C GLU A 42 -7.81 1.75 15.51
N LEU A 43 -8.45 2.62 14.73
CA LEU A 43 -9.76 2.33 14.15
C LEU A 43 -9.69 1.25 13.06
N LYS A 44 -8.66 1.30 12.20
CA LYS A 44 -8.33 0.27 11.20
C LYS A 44 -8.20 -1.09 11.84
N GLU A 45 -7.42 -1.24 12.90
CA GLU A 45 -7.23 -2.51 13.60
C GLU A 45 -8.53 -3.07 14.18
N ILE A 46 -9.40 -2.20 14.70
CA ILE A 46 -10.71 -2.64 15.21
C ILE A 46 -11.56 -3.19 14.06
N TYR A 47 -11.60 -2.51 12.90
CA TYR A 47 -12.36 -2.96 11.75
C TYR A 47 -11.75 -4.21 11.10
N GLN A 48 -10.42 -4.34 11.06
CA GLN A 48 -9.74 -5.55 10.60
C GLN A 48 -10.22 -6.78 11.39
N ASN A 49 -10.34 -6.64 12.72
CA ASN A 49 -10.85 -7.67 13.62
C ASN A 49 -12.38 -7.88 13.55
N LEU A 50 -13.07 -7.17 12.66
CA LEU A 50 -14.51 -7.25 12.43
C LEU A 50 -14.86 -7.66 11.00
N VAL A 51 -13.86 -7.88 10.12
CA VAL A 51 -14.10 -8.41 8.77
C VAL A 51 -14.84 -9.75 8.86
N GLY A 52 -15.89 -9.90 8.05
CA GLY A 52 -16.79 -11.06 8.08
C GLY A 52 -17.84 -11.05 9.21
N ASN A 53 -17.83 -10.05 10.09
CA ASN A 53 -18.83 -9.95 11.15
C ASN A 53 -20.16 -9.40 10.61
N LYS A 54 -21.26 -10.15 10.74
CA LYS A 54 -22.61 -9.76 10.27
C LYS A 54 -23.09 -8.38 10.76
N LYS A 55 -22.66 -7.91 11.94
CA LYS A 55 -23.05 -6.59 12.47
C LYS A 55 -22.21 -5.43 11.90
N TYR A 56 -21.13 -5.74 11.20
CA TYR A 56 -20.21 -4.80 10.59
C TYR A 56 -19.91 -5.24 9.14
N PRO A 57 -20.93 -5.26 8.26
CA PRO A 57 -20.79 -5.79 6.90
C PRO A 57 -19.71 -5.06 6.08
N PHE A 58 -19.51 -3.77 6.35
CA PHE A 58 -18.54 -2.91 5.65
C PHE A 58 -17.19 -2.80 6.38
N ALA A 59 -16.86 -3.74 7.26
CA ALA A 59 -15.62 -3.67 8.02
C ALA A 59 -14.37 -3.61 7.12
N ALA A 60 -14.36 -4.35 6.01
CA ALA A 60 -13.26 -4.29 5.03
C ALA A 60 -13.16 -2.90 4.36
N ASP A 61 -14.29 -2.32 3.96
CA ASP A 61 -14.32 -0.97 3.38
C ASP A 61 -13.83 0.07 4.39
N MET A 62 -14.19 -0.09 5.66
CA MET A 62 -13.76 0.80 6.74
C MET A 62 -12.26 0.69 7.02
N VAL A 63 -11.63 -0.47 6.85
CA VAL A 63 -10.16 -0.62 6.90
C VAL A 63 -9.53 0.26 5.83
N GLN A 64 -9.98 0.14 4.57
CA GLN A 64 -9.45 0.95 3.48
C GLN A 64 -9.73 2.45 3.69
N ALA A 65 -10.90 2.83 4.20
CA ALA A 65 -11.23 4.21 4.49
C ALA A 65 -10.30 4.83 5.56
N CYS A 66 -9.93 4.06 6.59
CA CYS A 66 -8.95 4.52 7.58
C CYS A 66 -7.56 4.71 6.96
N LEU A 67 -7.12 3.78 6.10
CA LEU A 67 -5.83 3.90 5.41
C LEU A 67 -5.83 5.10 4.43
N ARG A 68 -6.91 5.32 3.69
CA ARG A 68 -7.07 6.52 2.82
C ARG A 68 -6.96 7.80 3.64
N ALA A 69 -7.64 7.88 4.78
CA ALA A 69 -7.63 9.06 5.63
C ALA A 69 -6.26 9.33 6.27
N ALA A 70 -5.56 8.27 6.74
CA ALA A 70 -4.19 8.39 7.25
C ALA A 70 -3.19 8.76 6.14
N GLY A 71 -3.31 8.13 4.96
CA GLY A 71 -2.46 8.40 3.80
C GLY A 71 -2.63 9.81 3.24
N ALA A 72 -3.81 10.42 3.39
CA ALA A 72 -4.04 11.84 3.06
C ALA A 72 -3.35 12.81 4.03
N LEU A 73 -2.82 12.31 5.15
CA LEU A 73 -1.98 13.05 6.10
C LEU A 73 -0.51 12.62 5.98
N ASP A 74 -0.10 12.15 4.80
CA ASP A 74 1.26 11.70 4.50
C ASP A 74 1.76 10.56 5.40
N ASP A 75 0.88 9.66 5.86
CA ASP A 75 1.30 8.41 6.49
C ASP A 75 1.78 7.40 5.45
N ALA A 76 3.10 7.28 5.30
CA ALA A 76 3.73 6.42 4.29
C ALA A 76 3.34 4.93 4.42
N ASN A 77 3.15 4.44 5.66
CA ASN A 77 2.74 3.06 5.93
C ASN A 77 1.31 2.81 5.45
N ALA A 78 0.36 3.71 5.74
CA ALA A 78 -1.01 3.59 5.26
C ALA A 78 -1.10 3.67 3.73
N GLN A 79 -0.33 4.56 3.10
CA GLN A 79 -0.24 4.64 1.65
C GLN A 79 0.26 3.31 1.05
N TYR A 80 1.31 2.71 1.63
CA TYR A 80 1.82 1.40 1.19
C TYR A 80 0.81 0.27 1.40
N ASP A 81 0.22 0.15 2.58
CA ASP A 81 -0.77 -0.89 2.92
C ASP A 81 -1.99 -0.84 1.98
N LEU A 82 -2.48 0.38 1.72
CA LEU A 82 -3.59 0.60 0.80
C LEU A 82 -3.20 0.24 -0.62
N ALA A 83 -2.05 0.73 -1.10
CA ALA A 83 -1.57 0.43 -2.44
C ALA A 83 -1.43 -1.08 -2.69
N LYS A 84 -0.88 -1.82 -1.73
CA LYS A 84 -0.78 -3.28 -1.82
C LYS A 84 -2.15 -3.93 -1.98
N THR A 85 -3.13 -3.50 -1.19
CA THR A 85 -4.51 -4.02 -1.25
C THR A 85 -5.15 -3.74 -2.63
N LEU A 86 -5.03 -2.50 -3.12
CA LEU A 86 -5.57 -2.11 -4.42
C LEU A 86 -4.90 -2.86 -5.57
N LEU A 87 -3.57 -3.04 -5.50
CA LEU A 87 -2.80 -3.77 -6.49
C LEU A 87 -3.17 -5.26 -6.53
N ASP A 88 -3.38 -5.89 -5.36
CA ASP A 88 -3.81 -7.28 -5.28
C ASP A 88 -5.20 -7.47 -5.90
N GLU A 89 -6.13 -6.56 -5.65
CA GLU A 89 -7.44 -6.58 -6.31
C GLU A 89 -7.35 -6.31 -7.82
N ALA A 90 -6.50 -5.37 -8.25
CA ALA A 90 -6.29 -5.09 -9.67
C ALA A 90 -5.77 -6.32 -10.43
N LYS A 91 -4.76 -7.01 -9.89
CA LYS A 91 -4.23 -8.28 -10.46
C LYS A 91 -5.30 -9.37 -10.51
N PHE A 92 -6.13 -9.48 -9.48
CA PHE A 92 -7.25 -10.43 -9.49
C PHE A 92 -8.21 -10.13 -10.64
N ARG A 93 -8.57 -8.86 -10.84
CA ARG A 93 -9.47 -8.42 -11.91
C ARG A 93 -8.87 -8.58 -13.29
N GLU A 94 -7.57 -8.36 -13.43
CA GLU A 94 -6.83 -8.64 -14.66
C GLU A 94 -6.91 -10.13 -15.01
N ARG A 95 -6.70 -11.01 -14.02
CA ARG A 95 -6.89 -12.45 -14.22
C ARG A 95 -8.31 -12.78 -14.67
N LEU A 96 -9.34 -12.23 -14.01
CA LEU A 96 -10.74 -12.41 -14.43
C LEU A 96 -10.99 -11.94 -15.87
N GLN A 97 -10.34 -10.84 -16.27
CA GLN A 97 -10.45 -10.29 -17.61
C GLN A 97 -9.81 -11.21 -18.65
N LEU A 98 -8.64 -11.78 -18.35
CA LEU A 98 -7.91 -12.69 -19.25
C LEU A 98 -8.59 -14.06 -19.38
N GLU A 99 -9.18 -14.58 -18.31
CA GLU A 99 -9.88 -15.88 -18.30
C GLU A 99 -11.21 -15.84 -19.08
N GLY A 100 -11.76 -14.66 -19.36
CA GLY A 100 -12.95 -14.49 -20.18
C GLY A 100 -14.28 -14.75 -19.47
N LEU A 101 -14.35 -15.71 -18.53
CA LEU A 101 -15.61 -16.10 -17.85
C LEU A 101 -16.28 -14.93 -17.12
N PHE A 102 -15.50 -14.07 -16.48
CA PHE A 102 -15.97 -12.89 -15.74
C PHE A 102 -15.52 -11.58 -16.38
N ALA A 103 -15.05 -11.63 -17.64
CA ALA A 103 -14.62 -10.46 -18.37
C ALA A 103 -15.81 -9.54 -18.67
N SER A 104 -15.63 -8.24 -18.44
CA SER A 104 -16.62 -7.23 -18.79
C SER A 104 -15.96 -5.86 -18.89
N SER A 105 -16.58 -4.94 -19.62
CA SER A 105 -16.11 -3.54 -19.67
C SER A 105 -16.09 -2.88 -18.29
N SER A 106 -17.03 -3.25 -17.41
CA SER A 106 -17.04 -2.79 -16.01
C SER A 106 -15.85 -3.33 -15.22
N ASN A 107 -15.51 -4.62 -15.36
CA ASN A 107 -14.34 -5.21 -14.71
C ASN A 107 -13.04 -4.57 -15.21
N GLU A 108 -12.90 -4.40 -16.52
CA GLU A 108 -11.74 -3.76 -17.13
C GLU A 108 -11.55 -2.31 -16.65
N ARG A 109 -12.64 -1.52 -16.61
CA ARG A 109 -12.59 -0.16 -16.09
C ARG A 109 -12.16 -0.13 -14.63
N GLN A 110 -12.72 -1.00 -13.79
CA GLN A 110 -12.39 -1.06 -12.38
C GLN A 110 -10.94 -1.52 -12.15
N MET A 111 -10.46 -2.52 -12.91
CA MET A 111 -9.07 -2.96 -12.91
C MET A 111 -8.12 -1.80 -13.21
N LYS A 112 -8.38 -1.03 -14.28
CA LYS A 112 -7.57 0.14 -14.65
C LYS A 112 -7.52 1.19 -13.54
N GLN A 113 -8.67 1.51 -12.94
CA GLN A 113 -8.75 2.46 -11.83
C GLN A 113 -7.98 1.99 -10.59
N LEU A 114 -8.06 0.70 -10.24
CA LEU A 114 -7.32 0.15 -9.10
C LEU A 114 -5.82 0.17 -9.34
N TYR A 115 -5.35 -0.16 -10.54
CA TYR A 115 -3.94 -0.04 -10.90
C TYR A 115 -3.46 1.41 -10.78
N GLU A 116 -4.19 2.36 -11.37
CA GLU A 116 -3.87 3.78 -11.30
C GLU A 116 -3.78 4.28 -9.85
N GLU A 117 -4.81 4.00 -9.04
CA GLU A 117 -4.86 4.41 -7.63
C GLU A 117 -3.70 3.78 -6.83
N ALA A 118 -3.42 2.49 -7.03
CA ALA A 118 -2.30 1.82 -6.37
C ALA A 118 -0.96 2.48 -6.69
N HIS A 119 -0.69 2.81 -7.96
CA HIS A 119 0.55 3.46 -8.39
C HIS A 119 0.73 4.84 -7.77
N ILE A 120 -0.34 5.63 -7.67
CA ILE A 120 -0.31 6.94 -7.01
C ILE A 120 0.09 6.79 -5.53
N TYR A 121 -0.54 5.86 -4.80
CA TYR A 121 -0.19 5.63 -3.40
C TYR A 121 1.24 5.10 -3.21
N LEU A 122 1.73 4.22 -4.09
CA LEU A 122 3.13 3.77 -4.04
C LEU A 122 4.11 4.92 -4.28
N GLN A 123 3.81 5.80 -5.24
CA GLN A 123 4.65 6.98 -5.52
C GLN A 123 4.67 7.93 -4.34
N ASN A 124 3.53 8.16 -3.69
CA ASN A 124 3.47 9.01 -2.50
C ASN A 124 4.26 8.40 -1.33
N ALA A 125 4.09 7.09 -1.08
CA ALA A 125 4.83 6.41 -0.02
C ALA A 125 6.34 6.43 -0.27
N GLU A 126 6.76 6.25 -1.53
CA GLU A 126 8.17 6.34 -1.91
C GLU A 126 8.75 7.75 -1.71
N LYS A 127 7.99 8.82 -2.04
CA LYS A 127 8.42 10.21 -1.77
C LYS A 127 8.67 10.44 -0.28
N LEU A 128 7.92 9.75 0.57
CA LEU A 128 8.10 9.71 2.02
C LEU A 128 9.15 8.68 2.49
N ARG A 129 10.01 8.22 1.56
CA ARG A 129 11.10 7.26 1.80
C ARG A 129 10.66 5.88 2.27
N HIS A 130 9.46 5.42 1.94
CA HIS A 130 9.01 4.06 2.25
C HIS A 130 9.69 3.02 1.34
N VAL A 131 10.61 2.23 1.91
CA VAL A 131 11.46 1.29 1.17
C VAL A 131 10.66 0.22 0.43
N LEU A 132 9.67 -0.39 1.10
CA LEU A 132 8.87 -1.44 0.49
C LEU A 132 7.96 -0.91 -0.62
N ALA A 133 7.61 0.37 -0.60
CA ALA A 133 6.83 0.99 -1.67
C ALA A 133 7.68 1.13 -2.93
N LYS A 134 8.92 1.65 -2.80
CA LYS A 134 9.90 1.69 -3.89
C LYS A 134 10.14 0.30 -4.50
N ARG A 135 10.33 -0.71 -3.64
CA ARG A 135 10.50 -2.10 -4.07
C ARG A 135 9.30 -2.62 -4.84
N LEU A 136 8.09 -2.40 -4.33
CA LEU A 136 6.86 -2.85 -4.97
C LEU A 136 6.62 -2.15 -6.31
N ARG A 137 6.97 -0.87 -6.45
CA ARG A 137 6.98 -0.19 -7.77
C ARG A 137 7.93 -0.87 -8.75
N GLY A 138 9.12 -1.27 -8.29
CA GLY A 138 10.05 -2.04 -9.10
C GLY A 138 9.43 -3.34 -9.63
N LEU A 139 8.73 -4.07 -8.77
CA LEU A 139 7.99 -5.28 -9.16
C LEU A 139 6.88 -5.01 -10.17
N CYS A 140 6.16 -3.88 -10.04
CA CYS A 140 5.15 -3.52 -11.03
C CYS A 140 5.75 -3.32 -12.43
N TYR A 141 6.91 -2.66 -12.54
CA TYR A 141 7.60 -2.51 -13.83
C TYR A 141 8.13 -3.85 -14.35
N ILE A 142 8.69 -4.71 -13.49
CA ILE A 142 9.21 -6.02 -13.91
C ILE A 142 8.10 -6.89 -14.52
N ASN A 143 6.91 -6.86 -13.91
CA ASN A 143 5.80 -7.74 -14.28
C ASN A 143 4.76 -7.09 -15.20
N GLY A 144 4.85 -5.78 -15.44
CA GLY A 144 3.85 -5.04 -16.22
C GLY A 144 2.51 -4.83 -15.49
N TRP A 145 2.51 -4.78 -14.16
CA TRP A 145 1.27 -4.63 -13.37
C TRP A 145 0.74 -3.19 -13.45
N GLY A 146 -0.20 -2.96 -14.35
CA GLY A 146 -0.83 -1.65 -14.57
C GLY A 146 0.09 -0.59 -15.17
N VAL A 147 1.30 -0.97 -15.60
CA VAL A 147 2.28 -0.14 -16.30
C VAL A 147 2.94 -0.96 -17.40
N PRO A 148 3.44 -0.34 -18.49
CA PRO A 148 4.26 -1.06 -19.45
C PRO A 148 5.45 -1.75 -18.77
N ALA A 149 5.68 -3.01 -19.14
CA ALA A 149 6.78 -3.78 -18.56
C ALA A 149 8.12 -3.16 -18.95
N ASP A 150 8.93 -2.87 -17.93
CA ASP A 150 10.28 -2.31 -18.05
C ASP A 150 11.16 -2.98 -16.99
N LYS A 151 11.79 -4.09 -17.37
CA LYS A 151 12.55 -4.90 -16.43
C LYS A 151 13.74 -4.12 -15.88
N GLU A 152 14.47 -3.39 -16.71
CA GLU A 152 15.68 -2.65 -16.30
C GLU A 152 15.34 -1.59 -15.24
N LYS A 153 14.35 -0.74 -15.51
CA LYS A 153 13.85 0.25 -14.55
C LYS A 153 13.31 -0.40 -13.29
N GLY A 154 12.59 -1.51 -13.43
CA GLY A 154 12.06 -2.24 -12.30
C GLY A 154 13.17 -2.80 -11.39
N PHE A 155 14.24 -3.35 -11.98
CA PHE A 155 15.42 -3.80 -11.24
C PHE A 155 16.16 -2.65 -10.56
N GLU A 156 16.30 -1.50 -11.21
CA GLU A 156 16.88 -0.29 -10.61
C GLU A 156 16.16 0.11 -9.33
N LEU A 157 14.82 0.15 -9.37
CA LEU A 157 14.02 0.47 -8.18
C LEU A 157 14.19 -0.55 -7.06
N VAL A 158 14.24 -1.86 -7.39
CA VAL A 158 14.48 -2.90 -6.38
C VAL A 158 15.86 -2.75 -5.75
N VAL A 159 16.91 -2.54 -6.54
CA VAL A 159 18.28 -2.35 -6.01
C VAL A 159 18.38 -1.08 -5.16
N ALA A 160 17.83 0.04 -5.64
CA ALA A 160 17.79 1.29 -4.90
C ALA A 160 17.00 1.15 -3.58
N SER A 161 16.00 0.25 -3.51
CA SER A 161 15.31 -0.05 -2.26
C SER A 161 16.23 -0.76 -1.24
N ILE A 162 17.08 -1.68 -1.70
CA ILE A 162 18.00 -2.45 -0.85
C ILE A 162 19.12 -1.56 -0.32
N GLU A 163 19.65 -0.70 -1.19
CA GLU A 163 20.62 0.32 -0.83
C GLU A 163 20.06 1.27 0.23
N GLN A 164 18.82 1.72 0.04
CA GLN A 164 18.14 2.63 0.98
C GLN A 164 17.97 2.03 2.39
N GLU A 165 17.73 0.72 2.52
CA GLU A 165 17.66 0.03 3.82
C GLU A 165 18.99 -0.63 4.24
N ASN A 166 20.08 -0.35 3.53
CA ASN A 166 21.43 -0.87 3.77
C ASN A 166 21.47 -2.39 4.04
N SER A 167 20.66 -3.17 3.32
CA SER A 167 20.47 -4.60 3.57
C SER A 167 21.07 -5.48 2.46
N TRP A 168 22.27 -5.12 1.99
CA TRP A 168 22.99 -5.85 0.94
C TRP A 168 23.31 -7.30 1.30
N ASP A 169 23.48 -7.58 2.59
CA ASP A 169 23.64 -8.93 3.16
C ASP A 169 22.38 -9.79 3.01
N ARG A 170 21.20 -9.16 2.86
CA ARG A 170 19.89 -9.82 2.74
C ARG A 170 19.37 -9.94 1.31
N VAL A 171 20.17 -9.57 0.30
CA VAL A 171 19.77 -9.60 -1.11
C VAL A 171 19.17 -10.97 -1.51
N PRO A 172 19.78 -12.12 -1.18
CA PRO A 172 19.20 -13.41 -1.54
C PRO A 172 17.81 -13.65 -0.94
N GLN A 173 17.61 -13.28 0.33
CA GLN A 173 16.34 -13.45 1.05
C GLN A 173 15.26 -12.50 0.50
N ILE A 174 15.62 -11.25 0.24
CA ILE A 174 14.72 -10.26 -0.38
C ILE A 174 14.29 -10.76 -1.75
N PHE A 175 15.23 -11.26 -2.55
CA PHE A 175 14.97 -11.74 -3.92
C PHE A 175 14.09 -12.98 -3.92
N ALA A 176 14.35 -13.93 -3.02
CA ALA A 176 13.48 -15.09 -2.83
C ALA A 176 12.06 -14.66 -2.42
N ALA A 177 11.93 -13.73 -1.47
CA ALA A 177 10.63 -13.27 -0.98
C ALA A 177 9.78 -12.55 -2.04
N ILE A 178 10.41 -11.90 -3.02
CA ILE A 178 9.73 -11.18 -4.11
C ILE A 178 9.72 -11.95 -5.44
N GLY A 179 10.19 -13.20 -5.46
CA GLY A 179 10.15 -14.07 -6.65
C GLY A 179 11.17 -13.71 -7.75
N LEU A 180 12.28 -13.07 -7.39
CA LEU A 180 13.37 -12.67 -8.31
C LEU A 180 14.64 -13.52 -8.11
N ASN A 181 14.47 -14.79 -7.77
CA ASN A 181 15.53 -15.76 -7.46
C ASN A 181 16.23 -16.36 -8.70
N LYS A 182 16.33 -15.61 -9.82
CA LYS A 182 17.03 -16.07 -11.02
C LYS A 182 18.51 -15.63 -11.03
N PRO A 183 19.45 -16.46 -11.53
CA PRO A 183 20.88 -16.14 -11.55
C PRO A 183 21.23 -14.84 -12.27
N GLU A 184 20.50 -14.52 -13.33
CA GLU A 184 20.64 -13.29 -14.13
C GLU A 184 20.52 -12.00 -13.28
N PHE A 185 19.66 -12.01 -12.26
CA PHE A 185 19.45 -10.84 -11.41
C PHE A 185 20.58 -10.66 -10.38
N PHE A 186 21.14 -11.75 -9.86
CA PHE A 186 22.30 -11.68 -8.97
C PHE A 186 23.55 -11.15 -9.70
N ALA A 187 23.75 -11.55 -10.95
CA ALA A 187 24.86 -11.07 -11.77
C ALA A 187 24.78 -9.55 -12.03
N ALA A 188 23.58 -9.05 -12.36
CA ALA A 188 23.34 -7.62 -12.58
C ALA A 188 23.62 -6.77 -11.32
N ILE A 189 23.23 -7.29 -10.15
CA ILE A 189 23.48 -6.64 -8.86
C ILE A 189 24.97 -6.56 -8.53
N MET A 190 25.68 -7.68 -8.65
CA MET A 190 27.10 -7.74 -8.29
C MET A 190 27.96 -6.84 -9.17
N LYS A 191 27.56 -6.64 -10.44
CA LYS A 191 28.19 -5.66 -11.34
C LYS A 191 27.99 -4.23 -10.83
N ARG A 192 26.79 -3.88 -10.35
CA ARG A 192 26.47 -2.53 -9.83
C ARG A 192 27.12 -2.22 -8.48
N ARG A 193 27.21 -3.19 -7.57
CA ARG A 193 27.91 -3.01 -6.28
C ARG A 193 29.39 -2.68 -6.45
N LYS A 194 30.02 -3.11 -7.54
CA LYS A 194 31.43 -2.81 -7.83
C LYS A 194 31.66 -1.41 -8.42
N THR A 195 30.60 -0.74 -8.89
CA THR A 195 30.65 0.56 -9.55
C THR A 195 30.11 1.72 -8.69
N ALA A 196 29.58 1.42 -7.51
CA ALA A 196 29.17 2.37 -6.48
C ALA A 196 30.21 2.38 -5.35
#